data_AF-A0A8H9WCS9-F1
#
_entry.id   AF-A0A8H9WCS9-F1
#
_cell.length_a   1.000
_cell.length_b   1.000
_cell.length_c   1.000
_cell.angle_alpha   90.00
_cell.angle_beta   90.00
_cell.angle_gamma   90.00
#
_symmetry.space_group_name_H-M   'P 1'
#
loop_
_entity.id
_entity.type
_entity.pdbx_description
1 polymer ?
#
loop_
_entity_poly.entity_id
_entity_poly.type
_entity_poly.pdbx_seq_one_letter_code
_entity_poly.pdbx_strand_id
1 'polypeptide(L)'
;MKQNITIKTDKNFPYLGQGIDFNETCFNLKFDASIIQKTSELIWQPNSTLPYSTLQPLPHPFSSISDLASEMAVNNHGKTGLIGKKQLLDEVLLLDDGLMDHFILHVKKHIEKPTRESAQLIADIRCWTSWLANGIKIEPIFNGEKKACSFIPWPLSGLLLLSSKITGQQAEFEYAADYVLRSGILPEHTLDSFDNMKDNIDYIRSIKPVVSFHDFNGNEQGFRMTHLAMERTSKMMIQNSLDAIDGNNIAQNLEQIELALKQSNQLFNCMWKVSEPLLYNKEVRIFIQGLYGNQGSIYDDRGLFFEGCGETYSEIHNMKGCYIGHLHGQTGANSSYHPIADEITGIGKHTHAYVCDNEVDSCIIENILSKGFIADEDLPCDCEIDSLTKLLKSFRVGYRPPAHHAMIVKTREKLQNSSYFDTIESDQNLRKSLASSVRWIIQHRIDHYKMVVGYILRSPDPYKHQTKAKGTGGSPTPSFLPKMFTNTIDRLDELVGNADIAWADELIAITNGHKDSMEQFKKIALQAEKADSQKNRSLS
;
A
#
# COMPACT_ATOMS: atom_id res chain seq x y z
N MET A 1 -17.47 5.58 -16.11
CA MET A 1 -16.89 4.22 -16.12
C MET A 1 -15.84 4.16 -17.22
N LYS A 2 -14.83 3.29 -17.09
CA LYS A 2 -13.84 3.07 -18.16
C LYS A 2 -14.52 2.36 -19.33
N GLN A 3 -14.17 2.73 -20.56
CA GLN A 3 -14.76 2.26 -21.81
C GLN A 3 -13.66 1.83 -22.77
N ASN A 4 -13.98 0.89 -23.67
CA ASN A 4 -13.06 0.39 -24.69
C ASN A 4 -11.76 -0.17 -24.09
N ILE A 5 -11.86 -0.90 -22.97
CA ILE A 5 -10.71 -1.51 -22.31
C ILE A 5 -10.06 -2.50 -23.28
N THR A 6 -8.78 -2.29 -23.56
CA THR A 6 -7.97 -3.17 -24.38
C THR A 6 -6.75 -3.59 -23.57
N ILE A 7 -6.50 -4.89 -23.51
CA ILE A 7 -5.38 -5.48 -22.79
C ILE A 7 -4.58 -6.34 -23.76
N LYS A 8 -3.28 -6.07 -23.88
CA LYS A 8 -2.34 -6.80 -24.74
C LYS A 8 -1.15 -7.26 -23.91
N THR A 9 -0.96 -8.57 -23.87
CA THR A 9 0.05 -9.27 -23.05
C THR A 9 1.07 -10.04 -23.91
N ASP A 10 1.14 -9.74 -25.21
CA ASP A 10 1.76 -10.57 -26.24
C ASP A 10 3.30 -10.53 -26.29
N LYS A 11 3.94 -9.59 -25.58
CA LYS A 11 5.42 -9.46 -25.55
C LYS A 11 6.00 -9.23 -24.16
N ASN A 12 5.39 -8.35 -23.38
CA ASN A 12 5.78 -8.02 -22.02
C ASN A 12 4.53 -7.89 -21.13
N PHE A 13 4.73 -7.83 -19.82
CA PHE A 13 3.64 -7.56 -18.88
C PHE A 13 3.07 -6.14 -19.12
N PRO A 14 1.75 -5.93 -19.21
CA PRO A 14 1.21 -4.63 -19.61
C PRO A 14 1.09 -3.64 -18.44
N TYR A 15 1.15 -2.35 -18.76
CA TYR A 15 0.86 -1.23 -17.85
C TYR A 15 0.10 -0.11 -18.57
N LEU A 16 -0.37 0.90 -17.84
CA LEU A 16 -1.16 1.98 -18.45
C LEU A 16 -0.36 2.72 -19.54
N GLY A 17 -0.95 2.84 -20.73
CA GLY A 17 -0.31 3.44 -21.89
C GLY A 17 0.64 2.51 -22.66
N GLN A 18 0.87 1.27 -22.20
CA GLN A 18 1.66 0.24 -22.87
C GLN A 18 1.04 -1.15 -22.60
N GLY A 19 0.15 -1.57 -23.49
CA GLY A 19 -0.58 -2.83 -23.38
C GLY A 19 -1.87 -2.75 -22.56
N ILE A 20 -2.07 -1.74 -21.70
CA ILE A 20 -3.39 -1.41 -21.11
C ILE A 20 -3.85 -0.07 -21.64
N ASP A 21 -4.97 -0.06 -22.37
CA ASP A 21 -5.58 1.15 -22.92
C ASP A 21 -7.08 1.19 -22.67
N PHE A 22 -7.63 2.39 -22.45
CA PHE A 22 -9.05 2.65 -22.25
C PHE A 22 -9.33 4.15 -22.32
N ASN A 23 -10.60 4.49 -22.53
CA ASN A 23 -11.11 5.85 -22.39
C ASN A 23 -11.91 5.97 -21.09
N GLU A 24 -11.79 7.10 -20.40
CA GLU A 24 -12.58 7.40 -19.21
C GLU A 24 -13.28 8.75 -19.36
N THR A 25 -14.55 8.77 -18.94
CA THR A 25 -15.33 10.02 -18.81
C THR A 25 -15.75 10.20 -17.35
N CYS A 26 -15.49 11.38 -16.81
CA CYS A 26 -15.87 11.79 -15.47
C CYS A 26 -16.15 13.29 -15.43
N PHE A 27 -17.33 13.71 -14.97
CA PHE A 27 -17.74 15.13 -14.94
C PHE A 27 -17.54 15.86 -16.27
N ASN A 28 -17.95 15.23 -17.39
CA ASN A 28 -17.77 15.71 -18.76
C ASN A 28 -16.31 15.92 -19.23
N LEU A 29 -15.33 15.50 -18.43
CA LEU A 29 -13.92 15.43 -18.82
C LEU A 29 -13.66 14.06 -19.44
N LYS A 30 -12.89 14.05 -20.53
CA LYS A 30 -12.45 12.84 -21.23
C LYS A 30 -10.94 12.75 -21.16
N PHE A 31 -10.43 11.60 -20.75
CA PHE A 31 -9.00 11.28 -20.69
C PHE A 31 -8.81 9.78 -20.86
N ASP A 32 -7.59 9.36 -21.16
CA ASP A 32 -7.25 7.97 -21.46
C ASP A 32 -6.17 7.42 -20.52
N ALA A 33 -5.81 6.15 -20.71
CA ALA A 33 -4.76 5.49 -19.96
C ALA A 33 -3.39 6.20 -20.07
N SER A 34 -3.10 6.86 -21.20
CA SER A 34 -1.83 7.56 -21.43
C SER A 34 -1.73 8.82 -20.56
N ILE A 35 -2.79 9.62 -20.51
CA ILE A 35 -2.87 10.79 -19.62
C ILE A 35 -2.73 10.36 -18.17
N ILE A 36 -3.45 9.32 -17.74
CA ILE A 36 -3.38 8.81 -16.36
C ILE A 36 -1.95 8.35 -16.01
N GLN A 37 -1.31 7.58 -16.89
CA GLN A 37 0.09 7.16 -16.71
C GLN A 37 1.00 8.38 -16.58
N LYS A 38 0.83 9.38 -17.46
CA LYS A 38 1.65 10.59 -17.46
C LYS A 38 1.46 11.41 -16.18
N THR A 39 0.22 11.56 -15.71
CA THR A 39 -0.10 12.22 -14.43
C THR A 39 0.61 11.51 -13.28
N SER A 40 0.57 10.17 -13.26
CA SER A 40 1.26 9.36 -12.24
C SER A 40 2.78 9.58 -12.28
N GLU A 41 3.41 9.54 -13.46
CA GLU A 41 4.86 9.77 -13.63
C GLU A 41 5.31 11.19 -13.24
N LEU A 42 4.40 12.15 -13.23
CA LEU A 42 4.68 13.52 -12.75
C LEU A 42 4.62 13.64 -11.22
N ILE A 43 3.99 12.68 -10.53
CA ILE A 43 3.87 12.63 -9.06
C ILE A 43 5.00 11.78 -8.44
N TRP A 44 5.34 10.67 -9.08
CA TRP A 44 6.22 9.64 -8.52
C TRP A 44 7.61 9.65 -9.14
N GLN A 45 8.64 9.38 -8.34
CA GLN A 45 10.00 9.28 -8.83
C GLN A 45 10.19 7.96 -9.62
N PRO A 46 10.99 7.95 -10.70
CA PRO A 46 11.13 6.76 -11.55
C PRO A 46 11.94 5.61 -10.92
N ASN A 47 12.84 5.90 -9.98
CA ASN A 47 13.74 4.94 -9.35
C ASN A 47 13.56 4.92 -7.82
N SER A 48 12.35 5.16 -7.34
CA SER A 48 12.02 5.21 -5.91
C SER A 48 10.51 5.01 -5.76
N THR A 49 10.08 4.43 -4.65
CA THR A 49 8.65 4.39 -4.30
C THR A 49 8.16 5.73 -3.75
N LEU A 50 9.06 6.67 -3.46
CA LEU A 50 8.70 7.97 -2.90
C LEU A 50 8.20 8.96 -3.98
N PRO A 51 7.27 9.85 -3.63
CA PRO A 51 6.84 10.91 -4.53
C PRO A 51 7.96 11.94 -4.71
N TYR A 52 7.80 12.77 -5.74
CA TYR A 52 8.65 13.93 -5.98
C TYR A 52 8.56 15.01 -4.89
N SER A 53 7.41 15.08 -4.22
CA SER A 53 7.11 16.01 -3.13
C SER A 53 6.09 15.39 -2.19
N THR A 54 6.20 15.72 -0.91
CA THR A 54 5.21 15.38 0.11
C THR A 54 3.96 16.25 -0.06
N LEU A 55 2.88 15.89 0.63
CA LEU A 55 1.63 16.63 0.69
C LEU A 55 1.87 18.09 1.04
N GLN A 56 1.36 19.00 0.22
CA GLN A 56 1.41 20.44 0.46
C GLN A 56 0.03 20.95 0.94
N PRO A 57 -0.01 22.03 1.75
CA PRO A 57 -1.25 22.76 1.99
C PRO A 57 -1.89 23.21 0.69
N LEU A 58 -3.22 23.19 0.62
CA LEU A 58 -3.92 23.52 -0.61
C LEU A 58 -3.99 25.04 -0.81
N PRO A 59 -3.75 25.54 -2.03
CA PRO A 59 -3.91 26.95 -2.33
C PRO A 59 -5.40 27.32 -2.41
N HIS A 60 -5.70 28.61 -2.29
CA HIS A 60 -7.03 29.13 -2.62
C HIS A 60 -7.46 28.71 -4.05
N PRO A 61 -8.71 28.28 -4.27
CA PRO A 61 -9.84 28.24 -3.32
C PRO A 61 -9.90 27.00 -2.42
N PHE A 62 -9.04 25.99 -2.64
CA PHE A 62 -9.09 24.69 -1.96
C PHE A 62 -8.54 24.67 -0.53
N SER A 63 -8.03 25.79 -0.01
CA SER A 63 -7.38 25.84 1.31
C SER A 63 -8.30 25.37 2.44
N SER A 64 -9.61 25.62 2.32
CA SER A 64 -10.63 25.16 3.29
C SER A 64 -10.59 23.66 3.55
N ILE A 65 -10.23 22.85 2.55
CA ILE A 65 -10.12 21.39 2.68
C ILE A 65 -8.93 21.03 3.57
N SER A 66 -7.75 21.61 3.33
CA SER A 66 -6.55 21.33 4.15
C SER A 66 -6.64 21.94 5.55
N ASP A 67 -7.30 23.09 5.69
CA ASP A 67 -7.56 23.74 6.98
C ASP A 67 -8.47 22.86 7.83
N LEU A 68 -9.57 22.36 7.25
CA LEU A 68 -10.50 21.47 7.94
C LEU A 68 -9.84 20.14 8.35
N ALA A 69 -9.07 19.53 7.45
CA ALA A 69 -8.38 18.27 7.72
C ALA A 69 -7.33 18.39 8.84
N SER A 70 -6.74 19.57 9.01
CA SER A 70 -5.76 19.84 10.08
C SER A 70 -6.41 19.90 11.47
N GLU A 71 -7.72 20.15 11.55
CA GLU A 71 -8.51 20.15 12.80
C GLU A 71 -9.26 18.83 13.05
N MET A 72 -9.20 17.87 12.11
CA MET A 72 -10.10 16.71 12.12
C MET A 72 -9.78 15.68 13.20
N ALA A 73 -8.51 15.59 13.64
CA ALA A 73 -8.04 14.52 14.52
C ALA A 73 -8.95 14.31 15.74
N VAL A 74 -9.03 13.08 16.25
CA VAL A 74 -9.76 12.75 17.48
C VAL A 74 -9.34 13.69 18.62
N ASN A 75 -8.02 13.80 18.81
CA ASN A 75 -7.40 14.79 19.66
C ASN A 75 -6.32 15.51 18.86
N ASN A 76 -6.22 16.81 19.05
CA ASN A 76 -5.22 17.66 18.45
C ASN A 76 -4.62 18.57 19.53
N HIS A 77 -3.31 18.46 19.77
CA HIS A 77 -2.58 19.30 20.73
C HIS A 77 -3.24 19.40 22.13
N GLY A 78 -3.74 18.28 22.66
CA GLY A 78 -4.38 18.22 23.97
C GLY A 78 -5.83 18.75 24.01
N LYS A 79 -6.42 19.05 22.86
CA LYS A 79 -7.84 19.39 22.70
C LYS A 79 -8.56 18.30 21.90
N THR A 80 -9.84 18.10 22.15
CA THR A 80 -10.68 17.25 21.30
C THR A 80 -10.85 17.94 19.94
N GLY A 81 -10.49 17.26 18.84
CA GLY A 81 -10.71 17.76 17.48
C GLY A 81 -12.06 17.33 16.91
N LEU A 82 -12.29 17.53 15.61
CA LEU A 82 -13.65 17.41 15.04
C LEU A 82 -14.23 16.00 15.11
N ILE A 83 -13.43 14.95 14.81
CA ILE A 83 -13.88 13.56 14.95
C ILE A 83 -14.28 13.27 16.40
N GLY A 84 -13.48 13.72 17.37
CA GLY A 84 -13.74 13.49 18.80
C GLY A 84 -14.96 14.26 19.32
N LYS A 85 -15.33 15.37 18.68
CA LYS A 85 -16.54 16.14 18.97
C LYS A 85 -17.78 15.64 18.22
N LYS A 86 -17.61 14.72 17.27
CA LYS A 86 -18.64 14.28 16.32
C LYS A 86 -19.19 15.45 15.48
N GLN A 87 -18.29 16.25 14.92
CA GLN A 87 -18.61 17.47 14.16
C GLN A 87 -17.98 17.49 12.76
N LEU A 88 -17.17 16.49 12.39
CA LEU A 88 -16.44 16.51 11.12
C LEU A 88 -17.39 16.51 9.92
N LEU A 89 -18.41 15.64 9.92
CA LEU A 89 -19.38 15.61 8.82
C LEU A 89 -20.11 16.96 8.67
N ASP A 90 -20.55 17.56 9.78
CA ASP A 90 -21.28 18.83 9.78
C ASP A 90 -20.42 19.95 9.17
N GLU A 91 -19.13 20.02 9.52
CA GLU A 91 -18.21 21.01 8.96
C GLU A 91 -17.89 20.74 7.47
N VAL A 92 -17.79 19.47 7.07
CA VAL A 92 -17.59 19.12 5.65
C VAL A 92 -18.80 19.52 4.80
N LEU A 93 -20.01 19.42 5.32
CA LEU A 93 -21.24 19.86 4.65
C LEU A 93 -21.30 21.38 4.39
N LEU A 94 -20.42 22.17 5.02
CA LEU A 94 -20.30 23.62 4.81
C LEU A 94 -19.28 24.00 3.73
N LEU A 95 -18.59 23.02 3.12
CA LEU A 95 -17.65 23.29 2.03
C LEU A 95 -18.39 23.90 0.82
N ASP A 96 -17.74 24.88 0.18
CA ASP A 96 -18.30 25.54 -1.01
C ASP A 96 -18.35 24.59 -2.21
N ASP A 97 -19.56 24.33 -2.72
CA ASP A 97 -19.80 23.54 -3.93
C ASP A 97 -18.98 24.02 -5.14
N GLY A 98 -18.69 25.32 -5.22
CA GLY A 98 -17.87 25.94 -6.27
C GLY A 98 -16.45 25.38 -6.36
N LEU A 99 -15.94 24.73 -5.31
CA LEU A 99 -14.66 24.02 -5.32
C LEU A 99 -14.59 23.00 -6.46
N MET A 100 -15.69 22.30 -6.75
CA MET A 100 -15.68 21.31 -7.81
C MET A 100 -15.54 21.95 -9.21
N ASP A 101 -16.19 23.10 -9.45
CA ASP A 101 -16.06 23.83 -10.72
C ASP A 101 -14.61 24.29 -10.95
N HIS A 102 -13.97 24.80 -9.90
CA HIS A 102 -12.55 25.15 -9.92
C HIS A 102 -11.68 23.93 -10.22
N PHE A 103 -11.98 22.77 -9.62
CA PHE A 103 -11.21 21.56 -9.83
C PHE A 103 -11.39 21.00 -11.24
N ILE A 104 -12.61 20.97 -11.78
CA ILE A 104 -12.89 20.57 -13.17
C ILE A 104 -12.09 21.42 -14.15
N LEU A 105 -12.03 22.75 -13.95
CA LEU A 105 -11.24 23.64 -14.79
C LEU A 105 -9.74 23.33 -14.70
N HIS A 106 -9.23 23.03 -13.51
CA HIS A 106 -7.83 22.65 -13.31
C HIS A 106 -7.49 21.33 -14.01
N VAL A 107 -8.33 20.30 -13.83
CA VAL A 107 -8.14 18.99 -14.48
C VAL A 107 -8.26 19.11 -15.99
N LYS A 108 -9.18 19.93 -16.52
CA LYS A 108 -9.28 20.20 -17.97
C LYS A 108 -7.96 20.73 -18.53
N LYS A 109 -7.37 21.75 -17.88
CA LYS A 109 -6.06 22.30 -18.28
C LYS A 109 -4.94 21.26 -18.16
N HIS A 110 -4.99 20.42 -17.13
CA HIS A 110 -4.04 19.33 -16.94
C HIS A 110 -4.12 18.30 -18.08
N ILE A 111 -5.31 17.91 -18.51
CA ILE A 111 -5.51 16.98 -19.63
C ILE A 111 -4.92 17.56 -20.93
N GLU A 112 -5.13 18.86 -21.19
CA GLU A 112 -4.57 19.55 -22.37
C GLU A 112 -3.05 19.65 -22.31
N LYS A 113 -2.48 19.90 -21.12
CA LYS A 113 -1.03 20.06 -20.93
C LYS A 113 -0.60 19.61 -19.52
N PRO A 114 -0.25 18.33 -19.33
CA PRO A 114 0.19 17.83 -18.03
C PRO A 114 1.51 18.48 -17.60
N THR A 115 1.55 19.01 -16.38
CA THR A 115 2.78 19.52 -15.73
C THR A 115 2.94 18.94 -14.34
N ARG A 116 4.15 19.04 -13.76
CA ARG A 116 4.41 18.55 -12.41
C ARG A 116 3.59 19.30 -11.36
N GLU A 117 3.44 20.61 -11.52
CA GLU A 117 2.66 21.47 -10.62
C GLU A 117 1.16 21.10 -10.68
N SER A 118 0.62 20.89 -11.88
CA SER A 118 -0.78 20.52 -12.04
C SER A 118 -1.07 19.10 -11.52
N ALA A 119 -0.18 18.13 -11.76
CA ALA A 119 -0.28 16.78 -11.21
C ALA A 119 -0.15 16.77 -9.68
N GLN A 120 0.77 17.57 -9.13
CA GLN A 120 0.96 17.71 -7.69
C GLN A 120 -0.30 18.28 -7.02
N LEU A 121 -0.91 19.34 -7.56
CA LEU A 121 -2.15 19.88 -7.01
C LEU A 121 -3.30 18.85 -7.03
N ILE A 122 -3.44 18.11 -8.13
CA ILE A 122 -4.44 17.02 -8.23
C ILE A 122 -4.21 15.98 -7.15
N ALA A 123 -2.96 15.56 -6.95
CA ALA A 123 -2.61 14.59 -5.93
C ALA A 123 -2.83 15.15 -4.52
N ASP A 124 -2.49 16.41 -4.25
CA ASP A 124 -2.74 17.07 -2.96
C ASP A 124 -4.24 17.14 -2.65
N ILE A 125 -5.06 17.54 -3.62
CA ILE A 125 -6.53 17.55 -3.49
C ILE A 125 -7.02 16.14 -3.17
N ARG A 126 -6.56 15.11 -3.90
CA ARG A 126 -6.90 13.71 -3.64
C ARG A 126 -6.61 13.34 -2.19
N CYS A 127 -5.38 13.58 -1.73
CA CYS A 127 -4.92 13.17 -0.41
C CYS A 127 -5.73 13.83 0.70
N TRP A 128 -5.83 15.17 0.70
CA TRP A 128 -6.61 15.89 1.72
C TRP A 128 -8.07 15.47 1.75
N THR A 129 -8.68 15.31 0.58
CA THR A 129 -10.06 14.86 0.43
C THR A 129 -10.26 13.43 0.97
N SER A 130 -9.32 12.52 0.67
CA SER A 130 -9.36 11.13 1.11
C SER A 130 -9.24 11.02 2.64
N TRP A 131 -8.40 11.85 3.27
CA TRP A 131 -8.28 11.96 4.73
C TRP A 131 -9.59 12.41 5.38
N LEU A 132 -10.25 13.46 4.86
CA LEU A 132 -11.55 13.92 5.35
C LEU A 132 -12.64 12.85 5.18
N ALA A 133 -12.75 12.29 3.97
CA ALA A 133 -13.73 11.25 3.67
C ALA A 133 -13.59 10.05 4.62
N ASN A 134 -12.35 9.66 4.93
CA ASN A 134 -12.08 8.56 5.83
C ASN A 134 -12.30 8.91 7.31
N GLY A 135 -12.07 10.16 7.70
CA GLY A 135 -12.51 10.67 9.01
C GLY A 135 -14.02 10.59 9.19
N ILE A 136 -14.79 11.05 8.19
CA ILE A 136 -16.27 11.00 8.18
C ILE A 136 -16.77 9.55 8.31
N LYS A 137 -16.18 8.63 7.53
CA LYS A 137 -16.54 7.20 7.57
C LYS A 137 -16.50 6.65 8.99
N ILE A 138 -15.44 6.95 9.74
CA ILE A 138 -15.16 6.31 11.03
C ILE A 138 -15.65 7.10 12.24
N GLU A 139 -15.91 8.40 12.09
CA GLU A 139 -16.41 9.26 13.16
C GLU A 139 -17.59 8.65 13.96
N PRO A 140 -18.64 8.06 13.33
CA PRO A 140 -19.71 7.41 14.08
C PRO A 140 -19.22 6.25 14.97
N ILE A 141 -18.39 5.36 14.43
CA ILE A 141 -17.82 4.20 15.16
C ILE A 141 -16.98 4.69 16.34
N PHE A 142 -16.15 5.71 16.11
CA PHE A 142 -15.32 6.29 17.16
C PHE A 142 -16.17 6.85 18.31
N ASN A 143 -17.33 7.44 17.98
CA ASN A 143 -18.29 8.01 18.93
C ASN A 143 -19.35 7.01 19.43
N GLY A 144 -19.10 5.70 19.28
CA GLY A 144 -19.89 4.63 19.90
C GLY A 144 -21.04 4.07 19.07
N GLU A 145 -21.18 4.47 17.81
CA GLU A 145 -22.13 3.84 16.89
C GLU A 145 -21.64 2.47 16.40
N LYS A 146 -22.57 1.63 15.94
CA LYS A 146 -22.27 0.29 15.43
C LYS A 146 -21.93 0.24 13.95
N LYS A 147 -22.25 1.31 13.22
CA LYS A 147 -22.09 1.42 11.76
C LYS A 147 -21.28 2.66 11.44
N ALA A 148 -20.46 2.54 10.40
CA ALA A 148 -19.70 3.63 9.84
C ALA A 148 -20.61 4.52 8.98
N CYS A 149 -20.20 5.77 8.76
CA CYS A 149 -20.87 6.64 7.79
C CYS A 149 -20.64 6.07 6.39
N SER A 150 -21.72 5.77 5.68
CA SER A 150 -21.68 5.26 4.29
C SER A 150 -22.00 6.37 3.28
N PHE A 151 -21.80 7.63 3.65
CA PHE A 151 -22.14 8.81 2.87
C PHE A 151 -20.92 9.73 2.73
N ILE A 152 -20.58 10.10 1.51
CA ILE A 152 -19.57 11.13 1.21
C ILE A 152 -20.30 12.30 0.54
N PRO A 153 -20.34 13.47 1.20
CA PRO A 153 -21.09 14.63 0.71
C PRO A 153 -20.39 15.32 -0.47
N TRP A 154 -21.17 16.07 -1.25
CA TRP A 154 -20.67 17.03 -2.21
C TRP A 154 -20.10 18.27 -1.47
N PRO A 155 -19.05 18.95 -2.00
CA PRO A 155 -18.25 18.62 -3.18
C PRO A 155 -17.16 17.56 -2.93
N LEU A 156 -16.97 17.10 -1.69
CA LEU A 156 -15.90 16.18 -1.29
C LEU A 156 -15.91 14.89 -2.12
N SER A 157 -17.09 14.33 -2.39
CA SER A 157 -17.32 13.17 -3.24
C SER A 157 -16.78 13.35 -4.66
N GLY A 158 -17.09 14.49 -5.29
CA GLY A 158 -16.67 14.84 -6.64
C GLY A 158 -15.16 15.03 -6.75
N LEU A 159 -14.57 15.73 -5.77
CA LEU A 159 -13.13 15.93 -5.66
C LEU A 159 -12.41 14.59 -5.53
N LEU A 160 -12.88 13.70 -4.65
CA LEU A 160 -12.27 12.39 -4.43
C LEU A 160 -12.36 11.54 -5.69
N LEU A 161 -13.54 11.46 -6.29
CA LEU A 161 -13.78 10.61 -7.44
C LEU A 161 -12.97 11.06 -8.66
N LEU A 162 -12.99 12.36 -8.98
CA LEU A 162 -12.26 12.87 -10.14
C LEU A 162 -10.75 12.77 -9.95
N SER A 163 -10.25 13.14 -8.77
CA SER A 163 -8.82 13.10 -8.47
C SER A 163 -8.27 11.67 -8.46
N SER A 164 -9.00 10.70 -7.91
CA SER A 164 -8.61 9.29 -7.99
C SER A 164 -8.58 8.76 -9.42
N LYS A 165 -9.56 9.10 -10.25
CA LYS A 165 -9.61 8.62 -11.64
C LYS A 165 -8.46 9.15 -12.48
N ILE A 166 -8.17 10.45 -12.39
CA ILE A 166 -7.10 11.07 -13.20
C ILE A 166 -5.70 10.64 -12.72
N THR A 167 -5.53 10.25 -11.44
CA THR A 167 -4.26 9.68 -10.94
C THR A 167 -4.15 8.17 -11.13
N GLY A 168 -5.22 7.51 -11.59
CA GLY A 168 -5.25 6.06 -11.85
C GLY A 168 -5.38 5.19 -10.60
N GLN A 169 -6.01 5.73 -9.56
CA GLN A 169 -6.17 5.10 -8.25
C GLN A 169 -7.65 4.88 -7.93
N GLN A 170 -7.95 4.07 -6.92
CA GLN A 170 -9.32 3.90 -6.45
C GLN A 170 -9.77 5.10 -5.61
N ALA A 171 -11.08 5.33 -5.57
CA ALA A 171 -11.72 6.34 -4.71
C ALA A 171 -11.88 5.80 -3.27
N GLU A 172 -10.78 5.34 -2.69
CA GLU A 172 -10.65 4.80 -1.35
C GLU A 172 -9.32 5.26 -0.72
N PHE A 173 -9.21 5.14 0.60
CA PHE A 173 -8.04 5.49 1.37
C PHE A 173 -6.88 4.50 1.14
N GLU A 174 -5.85 4.91 0.39
CA GLU A 174 -4.78 4.04 -0.10
C GLU A 174 -3.42 4.26 0.60
N TYR A 175 -2.55 3.24 0.54
CA TYR A 175 -1.20 3.29 1.08
C TYR A 175 -0.36 4.43 0.48
N ALA A 176 -0.31 4.48 -0.85
CA ALA A 176 0.65 5.33 -1.56
C ALA A 176 0.19 6.80 -1.54
N ALA A 177 -0.98 7.07 -2.09
CA ALA A 177 -1.36 8.46 -2.33
C ALA A 177 -1.97 9.17 -1.12
N ASP A 178 -2.34 8.44 -0.06
CA ASP A 178 -2.97 9.02 1.13
C ASP A 178 -2.19 8.74 2.41
N TYR A 179 -2.18 7.49 2.87
CA TYR A 179 -1.85 7.18 4.25
C TYR A 179 -0.34 7.21 4.55
N VAL A 180 0.52 6.72 3.66
CA VAL A 180 1.97 6.57 3.96
C VAL A 180 2.84 7.51 3.14
N LEU A 181 2.88 7.35 1.82
CA LEU A 181 3.99 7.90 1.03
C LEU A 181 3.91 9.41 0.82
N ARG A 182 2.70 9.97 0.76
CA ARG A 182 2.51 11.41 0.52
C ARG A 182 2.32 12.23 1.79
N SER A 183 1.81 11.65 2.88
CA SER A 183 1.38 12.41 4.07
C SER A 183 2.41 12.49 5.20
N GLY A 184 3.69 12.22 4.93
CA GLY A 184 4.77 12.38 5.91
C GLY A 184 5.95 13.17 5.35
N ILE A 185 6.53 14.04 6.16
CA ILE A 185 7.72 14.84 5.85
C ILE A 185 8.94 14.11 6.37
N LEU A 186 9.69 13.52 5.43
CA LEU A 186 11.00 12.93 5.70
C LEU A 186 12.02 14.03 6.07
N PRO A 187 12.90 13.80 7.05
CA PRO A 187 13.99 14.73 7.36
C PRO A 187 14.98 14.83 6.19
N GLU A 188 15.64 15.98 6.04
CA GLU A 188 16.62 16.20 4.96
C GLU A 188 17.77 15.19 5.02
N HIS A 189 18.29 14.95 6.22
CA HIS A 189 19.33 13.96 6.48
C HIS A 189 18.75 12.57 6.74
N THR A 190 19.54 11.54 6.44
CA THR A 190 19.31 10.15 6.84
C THR A 190 20.39 9.74 7.83
N LEU A 191 20.19 8.63 8.55
CA LEU A 191 21.24 8.04 9.36
C LEU A 191 22.33 7.43 8.46
N ASP A 192 23.59 7.50 8.90
CA ASP A 192 24.73 6.85 8.22
C ASP A 192 24.64 5.32 8.32
N SER A 193 24.05 4.81 9.40
CA SER A 193 23.73 3.38 9.60
C SER A 193 22.45 3.25 10.43
N PHE A 194 21.73 2.13 10.23
CA PHE A 194 20.55 1.75 11.00
C PHE A 194 20.83 0.60 11.98
N ASP A 195 22.09 0.36 12.34
CA ASP A 195 22.46 -0.71 13.28
C ASP A 195 22.07 -0.38 14.74
N ASN A 196 21.90 0.91 15.08
CA ASN A 196 21.49 1.34 16.42
C ASN A 196 19.98 1.56 16.50
N MET A 197 19.30 0.71 17.28
CA MET A 197 17.85 0.78 17.51
C MET A 197 17.37 2.14 18.04
N LYS A 198 18.14 2.78 18.94
CA LYS A 198 17.76 4.07 19.52
C LYS A 198 17.75 5.16 18.45
N ASP A 199 18.81 5.22 17.65
CA ASP A 199 18.94 6.20 16.58
C ASP A 199 17.83 6.01 15.53
N ASN A 200 17.49 4.75 15.22
CA ASN A 200 16.36 4.43 14.34
C ASN A 200 15.01 4.89 14.90
N ILE A 201 14.78 4.71 16.20
CA ILE A 201 13.57 5.19 16.89
C ILE A 201 13.51 6.72 16.80
N ASP A 202 14.61 7.40 17.13
CA ASP A 202 14.69 8.87 17.08
C ASP A 202 14.46 9.37 15.64
N TYR A 203 15.04 8.69 14.64
CA TYR A 203 14.81 8.97 13.23
C TYR A 203 13.33 8.82 12.85
N ILE A 204 12.67 7.72 13.19
CA ILE A 204 11.24 7.52 12.88
C ILE A 204 10.38 8.58 13.57
N ARG A 205 10.68 8.93 14.83
CA ARG A 205 9.98 9.99 15.56
C ARG A 205 10.22 11.40 15.00
N SER A 206 11.31 11.60 14.26
CA SER A 206 11.59 12.87 13.59
C SER A 206 10.76 13.10 12.32
N ILE A 207 10.20 12.04 11.72
CA ILE A 207 9.36 12.14 10.53
C ILE A 207 8.01 12.72 10.93
N LYS A 208 7.67 13.89 10.36
CA LYS A 208 6.50 14.67 10.75
C LYS A 208 5.29 14.30 9.89
N PRO A 209 4.19 13.78 10.46
CA PRO A 209 2.95 13.63 9.71
C PRO A 209 2.40 15.01 9.33
N VAL A 210 1.88 15.14 8.11
CA VAL A 210 1.21 16.38 7.64
C VAL A 210 -0.24 16.44 8.12
N VAL A 211 -0.83 15.27 8.34
CA VAL A 211 -2.23 15.05 8.76
C VAL A 211 -2.29 13.74 9.55
N SER A 212 -3.27 13.60 10.43
CA SER A 212 -3.39 12.47 11.37
C SER A 212 -4.83 12.28 11.83
N PHE A 213 -5.25 11.04 12.13
CA PHE A 213 -6.53 10.78 12.82
C PHE A 213 -6.38 10.91 14.34
N HIS A 214 -5.18 10.69 14.86
CA HIS A 214 -4.83 10.83 16.27
C HIS A 214 -3.72 11.87 16.49
N ASP A 215 -3.16 11.93 17.70
CA ASP A 215 -2.06 12.84 18.02
C ASP A 215 -0.87 12.64 17.05
N PHE A 216 -0.33 13.77 16.56
CA PHE A 216 0.73 13.82 15.56
C PHE A 216 2.06 13.16 15.99
N ASN A 217 2.22 12.84 17.28
CA ASN A 217 3.38 12.15 17.85
C ASN A 217 3.00 10.85 18.60
N GLY A 218 1.79 10.34 18.35
CA GLY A 218 1.23 9.17 19.04
C GLY A 218 1.55 7.83 18.38
N ASN A 219 0.64 6.87 18.60
CA ASN A 219 0.74 5.51 18.09
C ASN A 219 0.62 5.43 16.55
N GLU A 220 -0.34 6.16 15.97
CA GLU A 220 -0.54 6.23 14.51
C GLU A 220 0.72 6.72 13.80
N GLN A 221 1.35 7.79 14.33
CA GLN A 221 2.61 8.30 13.80
C GLN A 221 3.68 7.20 13.77
N GLY A 222 3.88 6.48 14.87
CA GLY A 222 4.88 5.43 14.95
C GLY A 222 4.64 4.31 13.94
N PHE A 223 3.38 3.85 13.80
CA PHE A 223 3.01 2.85 12.81
C PHE A 223 3.30 3.34 11.39
N ARG A 224 2.76 4.50 11.04
CA ARG A 224 2.75 5.04 9.67
C ARG A 224 4.13 5.49 9.22
N MET A 225 4.86 6.21 10.08
CA MET A 225 6.17 6.75 9.74
C MET A 225 7.26 5.68 9.74
N THR A 226 7.09 4.56 10.45
CA THR A 226 7.95 3.39 10.25
C THR A 226 7.89 2.91 8.80
N HIS A 227 6.69 2.79 8.23
CA HIS A 227 6.53 2.38 6.84
C HIS A 227 7.14 3.39 5.87
N LEU A 228 6.94 4.70 6.11
CA LEU A 228 7.56 5.74 5.27
C LEU A 228 9.10 5.71 5.36
N ALA A 229 9.66 5.45 6.55
CA ALA A 229 11.09 5.29 6.75
C ALA A 229 11.65 4.11 5.93
N MET A 230 10.96 2.96 5.93
CA MET A 230 11.33 1.80 5.11
C MET A 230 11.38 2.15 3.62
N GLU A 231 10.34 2.83 3.14
CA GLU A 231 10.18 3.21 1.72
C GLU A 231 11.30 4.14 1.22
N ARG A 232 11.93 4.91 2.12
CA ARG A 232 13.13 5.72 1.78
C ARG A 232 14.30 4.89 1.28
N THR A 233 14.43 3.65 1.72
CA THR A 233 15.53 2.76 1.28
C THR A 233 15.33 2.22 -0.14
N SER A 234 14.14 2.38 -0.73
CA SER A 234 13.80 1.83 -2.06
C SER A 234 14.70 2.38 -3.17
N LYS A 235 15.09 3.65 -3.08
CA LYS A 235 15.94 4.29 -4.09
C LYS A 235 17.30 3.62 -4.20
N MET A 236 17.92 3.27 -3.07
CA MET A 236 19.18 2.55 -3.04
C MET A 236 19.03 1.18 -3.71
N MET A 237 18.00 0.41 -3.33
CA MET A 237 17.73 -0.90 -3.92
C MET A 237 17.51 -0.83 -5.44
N ILE A 238 16.62 0.07 -5.91
CA ILE A 238 16.24 0.15 -7.32
C ILE A 238 17.40 0.67 -8.16
N GLN A 239 18.07 1.75 -7.76
CA GLN A 239 19.16 2.33 -8.54
C GLN A 239 20.31 1.34 -8.71
N ASN A 240 20.75 0.68 -7.63
CA ASN A 240 21.85 -0.28 -7.72
C ASN A 240 21.47 -1.53 -8.53
N SER A 241 20.19 -1.92 -8.54
CA SER A 241 19.74 -3.00 -9.45
C SER A 241 19.86 -2.60 -10.92
N LEU A 242 19.51 -1.36 -11.27
CA LEU A 242 19.66 -0.84 -12.63
C LEU A 242 21.15 -0.74 -13.02
N ASP A 243 21.99 -0.26 -12.12
CA ASP A 243 23.44 -0.14 -12.37
C ASP A 243 24.10 -1.53 -12.53
N ALA A 244 23.64 -2.54 -11.78
CA ALA A 244 24.11 -3.92 -11.92
C ALA A 244 23.63 -4.58 -13.23
N ILE A 245 22.40 -4.29 -13.68
CA ILE A 245 21.89 -4.76 -14.98
C ILE A 245 22.78 -4.29 -16.13
N ASP A 246 23.27 -3.05 -16.05
CA ASP A 246 24.17 -2.47 -17.05
C ASP A 246 25.62 -3.02 -16.97
N GLY A 247 25.86 -4.01 -16.11
CA GLY A 247 27.15 -4.71 -15.97
C GLY A 247 28.20 -3.95 -15.15
N ASN A 248 27.83 -2.81 -14.56
CA ASN A 248 28.76 -1.99 -13.77
C ASN A 248 28.88 -2.57 -12.36
N ASN A 249 30.11 -2.85 -11.90
CA ASN A 249 30.44 -3.19 -10.50
C ASN A 249 29.40 -4.07 -9.78
N ILE A 250 28.97 -5.18 -10.42
CA ILE A 250 27.83 -6.01 -9.96
C ILE A 250 27.95 -6.37 -8.47
N ALA A 251 29.14 -6.77 -8.01
CA ALA A 251 29.39 -7.11 -6.61
C ALA A 251 29.02 -5.96 -5.65
N GLN A 252 29.52 -4.74 -5.92
CA GLN A 252 29.25 -3.57 -5.10
C GLN A 252 27.77 -3.19 -5.12
N ASN A 253 27.14 -3.29 -6.28
CA ASN A 253 25.71 -3.01 -6.42
C ASN A 253 24.84 -4.02 -5.66
N LEU A 254 25.21 -5.30 -5.64
CA LEU A 254 24.54 -6.32 -4.81
C LEU A 254 24.69 -6.03 -3.31
N GLU A 255 25.85 -5.56 -2.86
CA GLU A 255 26.04 -5.12 -1.47
C GLU A 255 25.11 -3.96 -1.09
N GLN A 256 24.89 -3.01 -2.00
CA GLN A 256 23.95 -1.90 -1.76
C GLN A 256 22.49 -2.34 -1.77
N ILE A 257 22.13 -3.31 -2.62
CA ILE A 257 20.80 -3.94 -2.61
C ILE A 257 20.57 -4.64 -1.28
N GLU A 258 21.55 -5.43 -0.82
CA GLU A 258 21.49 -6.10 0.48
C GLU A 258 21.35 -5.08 1.61
N LEU A 259 22.15 -4.02 1.59
CA LEU A 259 22.13 -2.97 2.60
C LEU A 259 20.75 -2.30 2.68
N ALA A 260 20.14 -1.96 1.54
CA ALA A 260 18.81 -1.36 1.51
C ALA A 260 17.75 -2.28 2.16
N LEU A 261 17.78 -3.57 1.85
CA LEU A 261 16.86 -4.57 2.41
C LEU A 261 17.08 -4.77 3.92
N LYS A 262 18.35 -4.83 4.36
CA LYS A 262 18.74 -4.87 5.78
C LYS A 262 18.20 -3.66 6.53
N GLN A 263 18.47 -2.45 6.03
CA GLN A 263 18.07 -1.20 6.66
C GLN A 263 16.54 -1.07 6.75
N SER A 264 15.82 -1.47 5.70
CA SER A 264 14.36 -1.55 5.73
C SER A 264 13.85 -2.46 6.85
N ASN A 265 14.44 -3.65 7.02
CA ASN A 265 14.05 -4.54 8.10
C ASN A 265 14.43 -4.02 9.51
N GLN A 266 15.56 -3.33 9.64
CA GLN A 266 15.97 -2.68 10.89
C GLN A 266 14.96 -1.60 11.30
N LEU A 267 14.54 -0.75 10.36
CA LEU A 267 13.50 0.25 10.56
C LEU A 267 12.15 -0.37 10.91
N PHE A 268 11.75 -1.43 10.18
CA PHE A 268 10.50 -2.13 10.45
C PHE A 268 10.42 -2.68 11.88
N ASN A 269 11.53 -3.22 12.40
CA ASN A 269 11.58 -3.75 13.77
C ASN A 269 11.46 -2.68 14.86
N CYS A 270 11.73 -1.40 14.55
CA CYS A 270 11.48 -0.31 15.49
C CYS A 270 9.99 -0.10 15.79
N MET A 271 9.09 -0.62 14.96
CA MET A 271 7.64 -0.48 15.13
C MET A 271 7.18 -0.92 16.53
N TRP A 272 7.78 -1.98 17.11
CA TRP A 272 7.51 -2.43 18.48
C TRP A 272 7.77 -1.37 19.58
N LYS A 273 8.56 -0.35 19.26
CA LYS A 273 8.98 0.70 20.20
C LYS A 273 8.31 2.04 19.92
N VAL A 274 7.85 2.27 18.69
CA VAL A 274 7.19 3.52 18.29
C VAL A 274 5.67 3.38 18.14
N SER A 275 5.16 2.17 18.00
CA SER A 275 3.72 1.87 17.96
C SER A 275 3.41 0.77 18.97
N GLU A 276 2.34 0.96 19.73
CA GLU A 276 1.86 -0.01 20.71
C GLU A 276 0.83 -0.94 20.06
N PRO A 277 1.07 -2.27 20.05
CA PRO A 277 0.14 -3.23 19.47
C PRO A 277 -1.27 -3.12 20.06
N LEU A 278 -1.39 -2.88 21.37
CA LEU A 278 -2.67 -2.80 22.07
C LEU A 278 -3.56 -1.65 21.57
N LEU A 279 -2.94 -0.60 21.03
CA LEU A 279 -3.64 0.56 20.48
C LEU A 279 -3.93 0.43 18.99
N TYR A 280 -3.35 -0.54 18.27
CA TYR A 280 -3.49 -0.65 16.82
C TYR A 280 -4.93 -0.79 16.34
N ASN A 281 -5.71 -1.71 16.91
CA ASN A 281 -7.10 -1.91 16.51
C ASN A 281 -8.00 -0.70 16.84
N LYS A 282 -7.61 0.06 17.88
CA LYS A 282 -8.30 1.25 18.35
C LYS A 282 -7.98 2.48 17.49
N GLU A 283 -6.70 2.70 17.20
CA GLU A 283 -6.20 3.99 16.72
C GLU A 283 -5.70 3.95 15.27
N VAL A 284 -5.51 2.77 14.69
CA VAL A 284 -4.97 2.64 13.34
C VAL A 284 -5.93 1.86 12.47
N ARG A 285 -6.16 0.58 12.81
CA ARG A 285 -6.81 -0.39 11.94
C ARG A 285 -8.21 0.02 11.50
N ILE A 286 -9.00 0.61 12.40
CA ILE A 286 -10.36 1.01 12.09
C ILE A 286 -10.41 2.09 11.00
N PHE A 287 -9.43 2.99 10.99
CA PHE A 287 -9.31 4.04 9.98
C PHE A 287 -8.81 3.50 8.64
N ILE A 288 -7.93 2.52 8.61
CA ILE A 288 -7.39 2.01 7.33
C ILE A 288 -8.21 0.87 6.70
N GLN A 289 -9.37 0.55 7.27
CA GLN A 289 -10.26 -0.51 6.78
C GLN A 289 -11.03 -0.07 5.53
N GLY A 290 -11.00 -0.90 4.49
CA GLY A 290 -11.77 -0.66 3.26
C GLY A 290 -13.13 -1.35 3.24
N LEU A 291 -13.80 -1.22 2.09
CA LEU A 291 -15.12 -1.79 1.82
C LEU A 291 -15.04 -3.28 1.46
N TYR A 292 -13.96 -3.71 0.81
CA TYR A 292 -13.75 -5.11 0.47
C TYR A 292 -13.39 -5.94 1.69
N GLY A 293 -14.11 -7.05 1.88
CA GLY A 293 -14.00 -7.86 3.08
C GLY A 293 -14.63 -7.22 4.33
N ASN A 294 -15.35 -6.09 4.17
CA ASN A 294 -16.13 -5.31 5.16
C ASN A 294 -16.13 -5.92 6.56
N GLN A 295 -15.03 -5.72 7.29
CA GLN A 295 -14.83 -6.40 8.56
C GLN A 295 -15.88 -5.94 9.57
N GLY A 296 -16.56 -6.92 10.17
CA GLY A 296 -17.68 -6.73 11.09
C GLY A 296 -18.88 -6.00 10.50
N SER A 297 -18.98 -5.95 9.17
CA SER A 297 -20.10 -5.37 8.44
C SER A 297 -20.38 -3.94 8.89
N ILE A 298 -19.35 -3.11 9.07
CA ILE A 298 -19.52 -1.73 9.55
C ILE A 298 -20.13 -0.80 8.48
N TYR A 299 -19.92 -1.12 7.20
CA TYR A 299 -20.54 -0.42 6.06
C TYR A 299 -21.79 -1.15 5.56
N ASP A 300 -22.66 -0.44 4.82
CA ASP A 300 -23.77 -1.02 4.04
C ASP A 300 -23.25 -1.96 2.95
N ASP A 301 -24.05 -2.97 2.55
CA ASP A 301 -23.66 -3.94 1.53
C ASP A 301 -23.49 -3.29 0.14
N ARG A 302 -24.14 -2.13 -0.10
CA ARG A 302 -23.93 -1.33 -1.32
C ARG A 302 -22.66 -0.50 -1.29
N GLY A 303 -21.97 -0.42 -0.15
CA GLY A 303 -20.77 0.38 0.04
C GLY A 303 -21.07 1.85 0.36
N LEU A 304 -20.22 2.75 -0.13
CA LEU A 304 -20.31 4.19 0.09
C LEU A 304 -21.14 4.86 -0.99
N PHE A 305 -22.02 5.77 -0.60
CA PHE A 305 -22.75 6.65 -1.50
C PHE A 305 -21.99 7.95 -1.70
N PHE A 306 -21.64 8.25 -2.96
CA PHE A 306 -20.97 9.47 -3.38
C PHE A 306 -22.03 10.42 -3.97
N GLU A 307 -22.36 11.46 -3.21
CA GLU A 307 -23.32 12.49 -3.64
C GLU A 307 -22.88 13.17 -4.94
N GLY A 308 -23.82 13.47 -5.84
CA GLY A 308 -23.56 14.25 -7.06
C GLY A 308 -22.67 13.58 -8.12
N CYS A 309 -22.21 12.34 -7.86
CA CYS A 309 -21.26 11.63 -8.72
C CYS A 309 -21.92 10.67 -9.74
N GLY A 310 -23.24 10.69 -9.87
CA GLY A 310 -23.99 9.83 -10.77
C GLY A 310 -25.49 10.10 -10.73
N GLU A 311 -26.24 9.35 -11.53
CA GLU A 311 -27.69 9.52 -11.70
C GLU A 311 -28.54 8.60 -10.82
N THR A 312 -27.92 7.71 -10.05
CA THR A 312 -28.63 6.77 -9.18
C THR A 312 -29.27 7.52 -8.02
N TYR A 313 -30.59 7.45 -7.91
CA TYR A 313 -31.31 8.02 -6.77
C TYR A 313 -31.18 7.11 -5.55
N SER A 314 -30.75 7.68 -4.42
CA SER A 314 -30.75 7.01 -3.13
C SER A 314 -31.99 7.41 -2.33
N GLU A 315 -32.82 6.42 -1.98
CA GLU A 315 -33.95 6.66 -1.07
C GLU A 315 -33.47 6.98 0.35
N ILE A 316 -32.31 6.47 0.77
CA ILE A 316 -31.75 6.70 2.11
C ILE A 316 -31.29 8.16 2.26
N HIS A 317 -30.66 8.71 1.23
CA HIS A 317 -30.10 10.07 1.27
C HIS A 317 -31.01 11.09 0.56
N ASN A 318 -32.06 10.65 -0.12
CA ASN A 318 -33.02 11.48 -0.85
C ASN A 318 -32.35 12.40 -1.90
N MET A 319 -31.38 11.86 -2.63
CA MET A 319 -30.56 12.61 -3.60
C MET A 319 -29.93 11.67 -4.65
N LYS A 320 -29.34 12.26 -5.70
CA LYS A 320 -28.64 11.51 -6.76
C LYS A 320 -27.15 11.37 -6.47
N GLY A 321 -26.58 10.26 -6.90
CA GLY A 321 -25.16 9.97 -6.76
C GLY A 321 -24.77 8.64 -7.38
N CYS A 322 -23.69 8.04 -6.87
CA CYS A 322 -23.31 6.67 -7.22
C CYS A 322 -22.86 5.88 -5.99
N TYR A 323 -23.12 4.58 -5.99
CA TYR A 323 -22.60 3.67 -4.98
C TYR A 323 -21.25 3.11 -5.44
N ILE A 324 -20.28 3.11 -4.53
CA ILE A 324 -18.98 2.48 -4.70
C ILE A 324 -18.81 1.48 -3.55
N GLY A 325 -18.69 0.21 -3.89
CA GLY A 325 -18.50 -0.88 -2.93
C GLY A 325 -17.26 -1.69 -3.25
N HIS A 326 -16.95 -2.64 -2.37
CA HIS A 326 -15.95 -3.69 -2.63
C HIS A 326 -14.53 -3.18 -2.98
N LEU A 327 -14.15 -1.99 -2.55
CA LEU A 327 -12.78 -1.49 -2.68
C LEU A 327 -11.89 -1.96 -1.53
N HIS A 328 -10.71 -2.48 -1.84
CA HIS A 328 -9.71 -2.83 -0.83
C HIS A 328 -9.28 -1.60 -0.02
N GLY A 329 -9.18 -1.76 1.30
CA GLY A 329 -8.59 -0.75 2.17
C GLY A 329 -7.07 -0.76 2.13
N GLN A 330 -6.46 0.15 2.88
CA GLN A 330 -5.02 0.25 2.96
C GLN A 330 -4.42 -1.01 3.59
N THR A 331 -3.41 -1.56 2.94
CA THR A 331 -2.63 -2.70 3.42
C THR A 331 -1.17 -2.56 3.00
N GLY A 332 -0.25 -3.20 3.75
CA GLY A 332 1.17 -3.27 3.37
C GLY A 332 1.38 -3.90 1.99
N ALA A 333 0.44 -4.72 1.50
CA ALA A 333 0.51 -5.28 0.15
C ALA A 333 0.32 -4.23 -0.98
N ASN A 334 -0.22 -3.04 -0.67
CA ASN A 334 -0.27 -1.93 -1.63
C ASN A 334 1.11 -1.25 -1.80
N SER A 335 2.07 -1.49 -0.90
CA SER A 335 3.44 -1.04 -1.11
C SER A 335 4.01 -1.64 -2.40
N SER A 336 4.86 -0.86 -3.06
CA SER A 336 5.61 -1.30 -4.24
C SER A 336 7.01 -1.82 -3.87
N TYR A 337 7.43 -1.64 -2.61
CA TYR A 337 8.77 -1.99 -2.11
C TYR A 337 9.10 -3.48 -2.25
N HIS A 338 8.27 -4.35 -1.65
CA HIS A 338 8.53 -5.79 -1.72
C HIS A 338 8.28 -6.39 -3.10
N PRO A 339 7.24 -5.98 -3.87
CA PRO A 339 7.10 -6.42 -5.25
C PRO A 339 8.34 -6.14 -6.12
N ILE A 340 8.94 -4.94 -6.03
CA ILE A 340 10.15 -4.65 -6.81
C ILE A 340 11.38 -5.40 -6.28
N ALA A 341 11.49 -5.56 -4.96
CA ALA A 341 12.55 -6.36 -4.33
C ALA A 341 12.48 -7.82 -4.79
N ASP A 342 11.28 -8.39 -4.90
CA ASP A 342 11.06 -9.75 -5.34
C ASP A 342 11.51 -9.94 -6.80
N GLU A 343 11.23 -8.98 -7.69
CA GLU A 343 11.72 -9.02 -9.06
C GLU A 343 13.25 -8.90 -9.13
N ILE A 344 13.85 -7.94 -8.41
CA ILE A 344 15.32 -7.71 -8.38
C ILE A 344 16.08 -8.95 -7.89
N THR A 345 15.51 -9.70 -6.94
CA THR A 345 16.15 -10.88 -6.32
C THR A 345 15.79 -12.20 -7.00
N GLY A 346 14.85 -12.18 -7.95
CA GLY A 346 14.36 -13.38 -8.64
C GLY A 346 13.31 -14.17 -7.86
N ILE A 347 12.87 -13.71 -6.69
CA ILE A 347 11.72 -14.29 -5.95
C ILE A 347 10.43 -14.14 -6.76
N GLY A 348 10.32 -13.11 -7.61
CA GLY A 348 9.16 -12.84 -8.47
C GLY A 348 8.73 -14.05 -9.29
N LYS A 349 9.70 -14.88 -9.72
CA LYS A 349 9.51 -16.16 -10.44
C LYS A 349 8.64 -17.16 -9.67
N HIS A 350 8.67 -17.12 -8.34
CA HIS A 350 7.96 -18.03 -7.43
C HIS A 350 6.64 -17.47 -6.92
N THR A 351 6.51 -16.13 -6.88
CA THR A 351 5.25 -15.48 -6.48
C THR A 351 4.19 -15.49 -7.57
N HIS A 352 4.60 -15.68 -8.83
CA HIS A 352 3.77 -15.53 -10.02
C HIS A 352 3.06 -14.16 -10.13
N ALA A 353 3.50 -13.19 -9.31
CA ALA A 353 2.88 -11.88 -9.20
C ALA A 353 3.25 -10.96 -10.36
N TYR A 354 4.18 -11.30 -11.25
CA TYR A 354 4.39 -10.62 -12.55
C TYR A 354 4.73 -11.63 -13.67
N VAL A 355 4.33 -12.89 -13.47
CA VAL A 355 4.37 -13.92 -14.52
C VAL A 355 3.07 -13.81 -15.32
N CYS A 356 3.24 -13.62 -16.63
CA CYS A 356 2.15 -13.34 -17.55
C CYS A 356 1.34 -14.60 -17.85
N ASP A 357 0.04 -14.52 -17.62
CA ASP A 357 -1.00 -15.46 -18.03
C ASP A 357 -2.05 -14.63 -18.77
N ASN A 358 -2.09 -14.75 -20.09
CA ASN A 358 -2.84 -13.83 -20.94
C ASN A 358 -4.32 -13.77 -20.59
N GLU A 359 -4.94 -14.91 -20.27
CA GLU A 359 -6.37 -14.99 -20.00
C GLU A 359 -6.67 -14.50 -18.58
N VAL A 360 -5.92 -15.02 -17.59
CA VAL A 360 -6.13 -14.69 -16.18
C VAL A 360 -5.76 -13.24 -15.87
N ASP A 361 -4.64 -12.76 -16.41
CA ASP A 361 -4.22 -11.37 -16.20
C ASP A 361 -5.16 -10.38 -16.87
N SER A 362 -5.63 -10.66 -18.10
CA SER A 362 -6.60 -9.80 -18.76
C SER A 362 -7.90 -9.72 -17.98
N CYS A 363 -8.40 -10.87 -17.50
CA CYS A 363 -9.59 -10.95 -16.67
C CYS A 363 -9.44 -10.15 -15.36
N ILE A 364 -8.30 -10.30 -14.66
CA ILE A 364 -8.02 -9.56 -13.42
C ILE A 364 -7.94 -8.06 -13.69
N ILE A 365 -7.15 -7.65 -14.69
CA ILE A 365 -6.96 -6.24 -15.01
C ILE A 365 -8.30 -5.59 -15.40
N GLU A 366 -9.10 -6.24 -16.24
CA GLU A 366 -10.41 -5.72 -16.67
C GLU A 366 -11.37 -5.53 -15.49
N ASN A 367 -11.46 -6.52 -14.59
CA ASN A 367 -12.33 -6.45 -13.41
C ASN A 367 -11.86 -5.35 -12.43
N ILE A 368 -10.56 -5.23 -12.18
CA ILE A 368 -10.04 -4.16 -11.32
C ILE A 368 -10.28 -2.77 -11.94
N LEU A 369 -10.14 -2.62 -13.25
CA LEU A 369 -10.37 -1.35 -13.95
C LEU A 369 -11.86 -0.96 -13.97
N SER A 370 -12.76 -1.93 -14.09
CA SER A 370 -14.20 -1.72 -14.24
C SER A 370 -14.95 -1.58 -12.92
N LYS A 371 -14.67 -2.43 -11.93
CA LYS A 371 -15.40 -2.47 -10.65
C LYS A 371 -14.52 -2.38 -9.41
N GLY A 372 -13.19 -2.36 -9.55
CA GLY A 372 -12.24 -2.18 -8.45
C GLY A 372 -11.86 -3.46 -7.70
N PHE A 373 -12.50 -4.60 -7.97
CA PHE A 373 -12.17 -5.88 -7.34
C PHE A 373 -12.40 -7.05 -8.30
N ILE A 374 -11.96 -8.24 -7.90
CA ILE A 374 -12.26 -9.49 -8.60
C ILE A 374 -12.78 -10.55 -7.62
N ALA A 375 -13.94 -11.11 -7.92
CA ALA A 375 -14.55 -12.25 -7.24
C ALA A 375 -14.09 -13.58 -7.87
N ASP A 376 -14.29 -14.69 -7.17
CA ASP A 376 -13.95 -16.02 -7.70
C ASP A 376 -14.77 -16.37 -8.95
N GLU A 377 -16.03 -15.94 -9.00
CA GLU A 377 -16.95 -16.13 -10.14
C GLU A 377 -16.58 -15.35 -11.40
N ASP A 378 -15.70 -14.35 -11.30
CA ASP A 378 -15.21 -13.61 -12.46
C ASP A 378 -14.09 -14.33 -13.20
N LEU A 379 -13.40 -15.26 -12.53
CA LEU A 379 -12.27 -15.96 -13.12
C LEU A 379 -12.73 -16.95 -14.19
N PRO A 380 -11.89 -17.24 -15.20
CA PRO A 380 -12.16 -18.31 -16.16
C PRO A 380 -12.45 -19.64 -15.45
N CYS A 381 -13.40 -20.43 -15.96
CA CYS A 381 -13.92 -21.62 -15.27
C CYS A 381 -12.85 -22.69 -14.93
N ASP A 382 -11.75 -22.74 -15.69
CA ASP A 382 -10.65 -23.68 -15.51
C ASP A 382 -9.37 -23.02 -14.94
N CYS A 383 -9.49 -21.80 -14.40
CA CYS A 383 -8.36 -21.06 -13.85
C CYS A 383 -7.88 -21.65 -12.51
N GLU A 384 -6.68 -22.23 -12.50
CA GLU A 384 -5.97 -22.58 -11.27
C GLU A 384 -5.10 -21.41 -10.81
N ILE A 385 -5.67 -20.51 -10.00
CA ILE A 385 -4.93 -19.45 -9.32
C ILE A 385 -5.11 -19.53 -7.81
N ASP A 386 -4.01 -19.57 -7.08
CA ASP A 386 -4.08 -19.54 -5.63
C ASP A 386 -4.49 -18.14 -5.12
N SER A 387 -5.17 -18.12 -3.98
CA SER A 387 -5.74 -16.90 -3.41
C SER A 387 -4.71 -15.79 -3.12
N LEU A 388 -3.46 -16.14 -2.82
CA LEU A 388 -2.39 -15.16 -2.59
C LEU A 388 -1.97 -14.54 -3.92
N THR A 389 -1.67 -15.36 -4.93
CA THR A 389 -1.32 -14.87 -6.26
C THR A 389 -2.43 -13.98 -6.79
N LYS A 390 -3.70 -14.42 -6.75
CA LYS A 390 -4.86 -13.61 -7.15
C LYS A 390 -4.86 -12.22 -6.52
N LEU A 391 -4.66 -12.13 -5.20
CA LEU A 391 -4.61 -10.86 -4.48
C LEU A 391 -3.43 -9.98 -4.93
N LEU A 392 -2.23 -10.55 -5.04
CA LEU A 392 -1.04 -9.81 -5.48
C LEU A 392 -1.24 -9.26 -6.90
N LYS A 393 -1.86 -10.06 -7.77
CA LYS A 393 -2.27 -9.66 -9.13
C LYS A 393 -3.27 -8.51 -9.09
N SER A 394 -4.29 -8.56 -8.22
CA SER A 394 -5.28 -7.49 -8.06
C SER A 394 -4.70 -6.15 -7.62
N PHE A 395 -3.60 -6.14 -6.85
CA PHE A 395 -2.97 -4.90 -6.40
C PHE A 395 -2.05 -4.24 -7.44
N ARG A 396 -1.76 -4.88 -8.58
CA ARG A 396 -0.90 -4.31 -9.63
C ARG A 396 -1.50 -3.05 -10.23
N VAL A 397 -2.77 -3.15 -10.61
CA VAL A 397 -3.53 -2.08 -11.27
C VAL A 397 -4.53 -1.52 -10.26
N GLY A 398 -4.74 -0.22 -10.26
CA GLY A 398 -5.74 0.45 -9.41
C GLY A 398 -5.35 0.67 -7.95
N TYR A 399 -4.54 -0.18 -7.32
CA TYR A 399 -4.14 -0.05 -5.90
C TYR A 399 -2.67 0.26 -5.65
N ARG A 400 -1.89 0.31 -6.72
CA ARG A 400 -0.56 0.91 -6.77
C ARG A 400 -0.61 2.07 -7.75
N PRO A 401 0.16 3.15 -7.53
CA PRO A 401 0.27 4.19 -8.52
C PRO A 401 0.67 3.61 -9.89
N PRO A 402 0.04 4.03 -11.00
CA PRO A 402 0.41 3.56 -12.34
C PRO A 402 1.91 3.66 -12.64
N ALA A 403 2.58 4.72 -12.17
CA ALA A 403 4.03 4.89 -12.28
C ALA A 403 4.82 3.79 -11.53
N HIS A 404 4.34 3.33 -10.37
CA HIS A 404 4.99 2.25 -9.63
C HIS A 404 4.80 0.90 -10.31
N HIS A 405 3.59 0.61 -10.81
CA HIS A 405 3.34 -0.60 -11.61
C HIS A 405 4.23 -0.63 -12.85
N ALA A 406 4.29 0.48 -13.59
CA ALA A 406 5.17 0.63 -14.75
C ALA A 406 6.66 0.49 -14.38
N MET A 407 7.09 1.04 -13.24
CA MET A 407 8.47 0.88 -12.74
C MET A 407 8.79 -0.60 -12.48
N ILE A 408 7.90 -1.35 -11.84
CA ILE A 408 8.11 -2.78 -11.57
C ILE A 408 8.23 -3.56 -12.86
N VAL A 409 7.30 -3.34 -13.79
CA VAL A 409 7.29 -4.01 -15.11
C VAL A 409 8.56 -3.68 -15.89
N LYS A 410 8.94 -2.41 -16.01
CA LYS A 410 10.14 -1.99 -16.76
C LYS A 410 11.42 -2.55 -16.17
N THR A 411 11.55 -2.56 -14.84
CA THR A 411 12.73 -3.15 -14.17
C THR A 411 12.79 -4.66 -14.40
N ARG A 412 11.63 -5.34 -14.30
CA ARG A 412 11.51 -6.75 -14.61
C ARG A 412 11.95 -7.07 -16.04
N GLU A 413 11.45 -6.34 -17.03
CA GLU A 413 11.82 -6.52 -18.44
C GLU A 413 13.33 -6.35 -18.64
N LYS A 414 13.95 -5.34 -18.02
CA LYS A 414 15.39 -5.14 -18.07
C LYS A 414 16.18 -6.30 -17.45
N LEU A 415 15.73 -6.81 -16.31
CA LEU A 415 16.34 -7.97 -15.65
C LEU A 415 16.28 -9.21 -16.57
N GLN A 416 15.14 -9.45 -17.22
CA GLN A 416 14.94 -10.60 -18.10
C GLN A 416 15.68 -10.51 -19.44
N ASN A 417 15.85 -9.29 -19.96
CA ASN A 417 16.50 -9.04 -21.24
C ASN A 417 18.01 -8.78 -21.11
N SER A 418 18.57 -8.93 -19.90
CA SER A 418 20.00 -8.76 -19.61
C SER A 418 20.63 -10.06 -19.13
N SER A 419 21.96 -10.08 -19.03
CA SER A 419 22.70 -11.19 -18.43
C SER A 419 22.76 -11.11 -16.89
N TYR A 420 21.93 -10.28 -16.24
CA TYR A 420 22.01 -10.00 -14.80
C TYR A 420 21.99 -11.29 -13.96
N PHE A 421 20.95 -12.12 -14.12
CA PHE A 421 20.84 -13.37 -13.37
C PHE A 421 21.91 -14.38 -13.78
N ASP A 422 22.15 -14.57 -15.08
CA ASP A 422 23.16 -15.52 -15.57
C ASP A 422 24.57 -15.19 -15.03
N THR A 423 24.92 -13.90 -15.01
CA THR A 423 26.21 -13.44 -14.49
C THR A 423 26.34 -13.70 -13.00
N ILE A 424 25.29 -13.40 -12.23
CA ILE A 424 25.29 -13.61 -10.77
C ILE A 424 25.30 -15.10 -10.42
N GLU A 425 24.48 -15.90 -11.09
CA GLU A 425 24.30 -17.33 -10.78
C GLU A 425 25.49 -18.19 -11.24
N SER A 426 26.27 -17.72 -12.23
CA SER A 426 27.50 -18.38 -12.67
C SER A 426 28.73 -18.13 -11.78
N ASP A 427 28.68 -17.14 -10.89
CA ASP A 427 29.77 -16.81 -9.95
C ASP A 427 29.37 -17.14 -8.51
N GLN A 428 30.20 -17.94 -7.82
CA GLN A 428 29.88 -18.38 -6.46
C GLN A 428 29.79 -17.24 -5.44
N ASN A 429 30.60 -16.18 -5.58
CA ASN A 429 30.59 -15.05 -4.66
C ASN A 429 29.38 -14.14 -4.92
N LEU A 430 29.08 -13.82 -6.18
CA LEU A 430 27.91 -13.01 -6.53
C LEU A 430 26.61 -13.71 -6.13
N ARG A 431 26.53 -15.02 -6.35
CA ARG A 431 25.39 -15.85 -5.92
C ARG A 431 25.19 -15.80 -4.41
N LYS A 432 26.28 -15.85 -3.63
CA LYS A 432 26.22 -15.67 -2.16
C LYS A 432 25.74 -14.27 -1.77
N SER A 433 26.19 -13.21 -2.45
CA SER A 433 25.71 -11.85 -2.20
C SER A 433 24.22 -11.70 -2.50
N LEU A 434 23.73 -12.29 -3.60
CA LEU A 434 22.30 -12.29 -3.91
C LEU A 434 21.49 -13.12 -2.89
N ALA A 435 22.01 -14.27 -2.46
CA ALA A 435 21.40 -15.06 -1.39
C ALA A 435 21.30 -14.27 -0.07
N SER A 436 22.30 -13.44 0.25
CA SER A 436 22.25 -12.55 1.42
C SER A 436 21.16 -11.46 1.28
N SER A 437 20.93 -10.94 0.08
CA SER A 437 19.79 -10.05 -0.18
C SER A 437 18.45 -10.77 0.05
N VAL A 438 18.31 -12.01 -0.47
CA VAL A 438 17.11 -12.84 -0.26
C VAL A 438 16.88 -13.12 1.23
N ARG A 439 17.96 -13.36 2.01
CA ARG A 439 17.88 -13.54 3.46
C ARG A 439 17.20 -12.38 4.18
N TRP A 440 17.45 -11.13 3.78
CA TRP A 440 16.80 -9.99 4.42
C TRP A 440 15.30 -9.88 4.08
N ILE A 441 14.89 -10.32 2.89
CA ILE A 441 13.47 -10.45 2.54
C ILE A 441 12.79 -11.54 3.38
N ILE A 442 13.46 -12.69 3.57
CA ILE A 442 13.01 -13.76 4.47
C ILE A 442 12.84 -13.19 5.88
N GLN A 443 13.88 -12.55 6.41
CA GLN A 443 13.87 -11.96 7.75
C GLN A 443 12.72 -10.97 7.93
N HIS A 444 12.49 -10.09 6.95
CA HIS A 444 11.35 -9.17 6.97
C HIS A 444 10.01 -9.91 7.03
N ARG A 445 9.81 -10.94 6.19
CA ARG A 445 8.57 -11.73 6.19
C ARG A 445 8.34 -12.43 7.54
N ILE A 446 9.39 -12.94 8.19
CA ILE A 446 9.34 -13.50 9.55
C ILE A 446 8.91 -12.43 10.55
N ASP A 447 9.59 -11.29 10.57
CA ASP A 447 9.31 -10.21 11.53
C ASP A 447 7.91 -9.61 11.30
N HIS A 448 7.47 -9.50 10.05
CA HIS A 448 6.12 -9.06 9.70
C HIS A 448 5.07 -10.05 10.19
N TYR A 449 5.30 -11.35 10.11
CA TYR A 449 4.40 -12.33 10.71
C TYR A 449 4.28 -12.15 12.23
N LYS A 450 5.40 -11.88 12.93
CA LYS A 450 5.37 -11.56 14.37
C LYS A 450 4.52 -10.31 14.65
N MET A 451 4.65 -9.28 13.82
CA MET A 451 3.82 -8.07 13.92
C MET A 451 2.34 -8.39 13.72
N VAL A 452 1.96 -9.18 12.70
CA VAL A 452 0.56 -9.59 12.48
C VAL A 452 0.00 -10.33 13.69
N VAL A 453 0.77 -11.24 14.30
CA VAL A 453 0.34 -11.93 15.53
C VAL A 453 0.10 -10.93 16.66
N GLY A 454 1.05 -10.01 16.89
CA GLY A 454 0.93 -9.01 17.95
C GLY A 454 -0.21 -8.02 17.73
N TYR A 455 -0.21 -7.34 16.59
CA TYR A 455 -1.07 -6.21 16.26
C TYR A 455 -2.50 -6.61 15.83
N ILE A 456 -2.69 -7.76 15.19
CA ILE A 456 -4.00 -8.16 14.65
C ILE A 456 -4.63 -9.25 15.51
N LEU A 457 -3.91 -10.35 15.74
CA LEU A 457 -4.48 -11.54 16.38
C LEU A 457 -4.62 -11.36 17.90
N ARG A 458 -3.62 -10.77 18.57
CA ARG A 458 -3.63 -10.61 20.03
C ARG A 458 -4.25 -9.30 20.48
N SER A 459 -4.12 -8.22 19.72
CA SER A 459 -4.67 -6.93 20.12
C SER A 459 -6.17 -6.99 20.39
N PRO A 460 -6.64 -6.26 21.42
CA PRO A 460 -8.06 -6.15 21.72
C PRO A 460 -8.78 -5.48 20.55
N ASP A 461 -10.03 -5.84 20.31
CA ASP A 461 -10.92 -5.10 19.41
C ASP A 461 -11.93 -4.35 20.26
N PRO A 462 -11.68 -3.06 20.57
CA PRO A 462 -12.57 -2.28 21.42
C PRO A 462 -13.92 -2.00 20.74
N TYR A 463 -13.97 -2.03 19.42
CA TYR A 463 -15.18 -1.77 18.65
C TYR A 463 -16.06 -3.02 18.49
N LYS A 464 -15.51 -4.22 18.73
CA LYS A 464 -16.20 -5.52 18.53
C LYS A 464 -16.74 -5.69 17.10
N HIS A 465 -16.05 -5.09 16.14
CA HIS A 465 -16.43 -5.03 14.73
C HIS A 465 -15.28 -5.45 13.80
N GLN A 466 -14.15 -5.94 14.31
CA GLN A 466 -13.00 -6.31 13.50
C GLN A 466 -12.80 -7.83 13.48
N THR A 467 -12.91 -8.44 12.30
CA THR A 467 -12.57 -9.86 12.15
C THR A 467 -11.06 -10.05 12.27
N LYS A 468 -10.61 -10.99 13.09
CA LYS A 468 -9.18 -11.34 13.18
C LYS A 468 -8.70 -12.24 12.03
N ALA A 469 -9.61 -12.72 11.19
CA ALA A 469 -9.31 -13.63 10.08
C ALA A 469 -8.82 -12.91 8.81
N LYS A 470 -9.07 -11.60 8.67
CA LYS A 470 -8.69 -10.81 7.51
C LYS A 470 -7.93 -9.55 7.95
N GLY A 471 -7.07 -9.01 7.11
CA GLY A 471 -6.47 -7.68 7.21
C GLY A 471 -7.38 -6.61 6.60
N THR A 472 -7.00 -5.35 6.77
CA THR A 472 -7.74 -4.12 6.38
C THR A 472 -8.05 -4.02 4.88
N GLY A 473 -7.19 -4.59 4.03
CA GLY A 473 -7.42 -4.79 2.60
C GLY A 473 -8.29 -6.01 2.26
N GLY A 474 -8.95 -6.65 3.21
CA GLY A 474 -9.79 -7.85 3.00
C GLY A 474 -9.03 -9.16 2.78
N SER A 475 -7.70 -9.13 2.79
CA SER A 475 -6.82 -10.30 2.63
C SER A 475 -6.79 -11.17 3.88
N PRO A 476 -6.77 -12.52 3.81
CA PRO A 476 -6.55 -13.37 4.97
C PRO A 476 -5.06 -13.40 5.37
N THR A 477 -4.51 -12.23 5.73
CA THR A 477 -3.08 -11.98 5.98
C THR A 477 -2.39 -13.03 6.87
N PRO A 478 -3.00 -13.51 7.98
CA PRO A 478 -2.39 -14.56 8.81
C PRO A 478 -2.11 -15.87 8.05
N SER A 479 -2.87 -16.18 7.00
CA SER A 479 -2.70 -17.37 6.16
C SER A 479 -1.81 -17.13 4.93
N PHE A 480 -1.57 -15.87 4.55
CA PHE A 480 -0.87 -15.50 3.33
C PHE A 480 0.63 -15.26 3.52
N LEU A 481 1.02 -14.67 4.65
CA LEU A 481 2.45 -14.47 4.96
C LEU A 481 3.26 -15.77 4.99
N PRO A 482 2.74 -16.90 5.49
CA PRO A 482 3.46 -18.18 5.44
C PRO A 482 3.68 -18.69 4.00
N LYS A 483 2.74 -18.44 3.07
CA LYS A 483 2.93 -18.76 1.64
C LYS A 483 3.96 -17.85 0.96
N MET A 484 4.01 -16.57 1.33
CA MET A 484 5.08 -15.68 0.86
C MET A 484 6.45 -16.18 1.35
N PHE A 485 6.52 -16.72 2.57
CA PHE A 485 7.75 -17.28 3.11
C PHE A 485 8.28 -18.45 2.26
N THR A 486 7.42 -19.40 1.88
CA THR A 486 7.82 -20.55 1.06
C THR A 486 8.41 -20.11 -0.28
N ASN A 487 7.76 -19.19 -0.99
CA ASN A 487 8.24 -18.70 -2.29
C ASN A 487 9.63 -18.04 -2.20
N THR A 488 9.99 -17.46 -1.06
CA THR A 488 11.33 -16.89 -0.87
C THR A 488 12.36 -17.95 -0.55
N ILE A 489 11.98 -18.98 0.21
CA ILE A 489 12.88 -20.08 0.53
C ILE A 489 13.19 -20.92 -0.71
N ASP A 490 12.20 -21.14 -1.60
CA ASP A 490 12.43 -21.81 -2.88
C ASP A 490 13.53 -21.10 -3.69
N ARG A 491 13.50 -19.76 -3.73
CA ARG A 491 14.56 -18.96 -4.36
C ARG A 491 15.90 -19.05 -3.64
N LEU A 492 15.91 -19.11 -2.30
CA LEU A 492 17.15 -19.27 -1.54
C LEU A 492 17.79 -20.63 -1.83
N ASP A 493 17.00 -21.70 -1.87
CA ASP A 493 17.46 -23.06 -2.17
C ASP A 493 18.09 -23.15 -3.57
N GLU A 494 17.48 -22.53 -4.59
CA GLU A 494 18.06 -22.41 -5.94
C GLU A 494 19.44 -21.72 -5.94
N LEU A 495 19.58 -20.64 -5.16
CA LEU A 495 20.83 -19.87 -5.11
C LEU A 495 21.92 -20.62 -4.35
N VAL A 496 21.59 -21.29 -3.26
CA VAL A 496 22.55 -22.02 -2.42
C VAL A 496 22.96 -23.33 -3.10
N GLY A 497 22.00 -24.08 -3.64
CA GLY A 497 22.23 -25.40 -4.22
C GLY A 497 22.97 -26.32 -3.24
N ASN A 498 24.08 -26.89 -3.68
CA ASN A 498 24.93 -27.76 -2.84
C ASN A 498 25.99 -26.99 -2.03
N ALA A 499 25.92 -25.66 -1.94
CA ALA A 499 26.90 -24.88 -1.18
C ALA A 499 26.64 -25.01 0.33
N ASP A 500 27.66 -25.37 1.10
CA ASP A 500 27.61 -25.39 2.56
C ASP A 500 27.61 -23.95 3.10
N ILE A 501 26.40 -23.43 3.36
CA ILE A 501 26.16 -22.11 3.91
C ILE A 501 25.27 -22.30 5.13
N ALA A 502 25.89 -22.52 6.29
CA ALA A 502 25.22 -22.89 7.53
C ALA A 502 23.94 -22.07 7.84
N TRP A 503 23.96 -20.74 7.68
CA TRP A 503 22.78 -19.91 7.93
C TRP A 503 21.64 -20.15 6.93
N ALA A 504 21.96 -20.52 5.69
CA ALA A 504 20.98 -20.82 4.66
C ALA A 504 20.42 -22.23 4.86
N ASP A 505 21.26 -23.20 5.21
CA ASP A 505 20.84 -24.56 5.55
C ASP A 505 19.87 -24.56 6.74
N GLU A 506 20.12 -23.73 7.75
CA GLU A 506 19.19 -23.51 8.86
C GLU A 506 17.83 -22.99 8.39
N LEU A 507 17.80 -22.00 7.47
CA LEU A 507 16.55 -21.44 6.96
C LEU A 507 15.79 -22.41 6.05
N ILE A 508 16.49 -23.15 5.20
CA ILE A 508 15.91 -24.17 4.29
C ILE A 508 15.40 -25.36 5.10
N ALA A 509 16.12 -25.78 6.15
CA ALA A 509 15.68 -26.85 7.03
C ALA A 509 14.35 -26.53 7.76
N ILE A 510 14.06 -25.25 8.03
CA ILE A 510 12.77 -24.83 8.62
C ILE A 510 11.59 -25.18 7.68
N THR A 511 11.78 -25.22 6.37
CA THR A 511 10.70 -25.45 5.38
C THR A 511 10.68 -26.82 4.72
N ASN A 512 11.71 -27.66 4.86
CA ASN A 512 11.84 -28.98 4.21
C ASN A 512 10.77 -30.06 4.56
N GLY A 513 9.66 -29.67 5.20
CA GLY A 513 8.47 -30.47 5.45
C GLY A 513 7.18 -29.65 5.35
N HIS A 514 7.01 -28.89 4.25
CA HIS A 514 6.00 -27.83 3.98
C HIS A 514 4.64 -27.91 4.71
N LYS A 515 4.03 -29.09 4.87
CA LYS A 515 2.73 -29.23 5.55
C LYS A 515 2.82 -29.12 7.08
N ASP A 516 3.88 -29.66 7.67
CA ASP A 516 4.16 -29.60 9.11
C ASP A 516 4.93 -28.33 9.48
N SER A 517 5.81 -27.84 8.59
CA SER A 517 6.58 -26.60 8.78
C SER A 517 5.71 -25.37 9.01
N MET A 518 4.54 -25.26 8.35
CA MET A 518 3.61 -24.13 8.53
C MET A 518 2.87 -24.18 9.87
N GLU A 519 2.46 -25.39 10.33
CA GLU A 519 1.93 -25.59 11.69
C GLU A 519 3.02 -25.43 12.75
N GLN A 520 4.26 -25.77 12.43
CA GLN A 520 5.42 -25.61 13.30
C GLN A 520 5.86 -24.14 13.40
N PHE A 521 5.76 -23.36 12.31
CA PHE A 521 5.99 -21.91 12.31
C PHE A 521 4.93 -21.19 13.15
N LYS A 522 3.66 -21.59 12.99
CA LYS A 522 2.55 -21.19 13.85
C LYS A 522 2.80 -21.59 15.32
N LYS A 523 3.32 -22.79 15.59
CA LYS A 523 3.67 -23.28 16.93
C LYS A 523 4.88 -22.56 17.55
N ILE A 524 5.91 -22.22 16.78
CA ILE A 524 7.11 -21.47 17.21
C ILE A 524 6.71 -20.04 17.58
N ALA A 525 5.89 -19.37 16.75
CA ALA A 525 5.34 -18.05 17.07
C ALA A 525 4.49 -18.05 18.36
N LEU A 526 3.84 -19.18 18.68
CA LEU A 526 3.09 -19.41 19.92
C LEU A 526 3.97 -19.89 21.10
N GLN A 527 5.16 -20.43 20.88
CA GLN A 527 6.08 -20.91 21.92
C GLN A 527 7.04 -19.82 22.41
N ALA A 528 7.52 -18.93 21.54
CA ALA A 528 8.27 -17.73 21.93
C ALA A 528 7.44 -16.84 22.88
N GLU A 529 6.10 -16.86 22.76
CA GLU A 529 5.15 -16.25 23.68
C GLU A 529 5.20 -16.84 25.10
N LYS A 530 5.44 -18.15 25.26
CA LYS A 530 5.57 -18.76 26.59
C LYS A 530 6.84 -18.29 27.30
N ALA A 531 7.95 -18.15 26.59
CA ALA A 531 9.20 -17.66 27.15
C ALA A 531 9.11 -16.16 27.56
N ASP A 532 8.46 -15.33 26.76
CA ASP A 532 8.23 -13.91 27.09
C ASP A 532 7.15 -13.72 28.17
N SER A 533 6.13 -14.59 28.24
CA SER A 533 5.14 -14.57 29.33
C SER A 533 5.73 -14.94 30.70
N GLN A 534 6.81 -15.72 30.73
CA GLN A 534 7.56 -16.04 31.95
C GLN A 534 8.43 -14.85 32.40
N LYS A 535 9.00 -14.06 31.47
CA LYS A 535 9.70 -12.81 31.79
C LYS A 535 8.77 -11.69 32.29
N ASN A 536 7.56 -11.60 31.74
CA ASN A 536 6.60 -10.55 32.12
C ASN A 536 5.81 -10.86 33.40
N ARG A 537 5.81 -12.11 33.89
CA ARG A 537 5.34 -12.44 35.24
C ARG A 537 6.34 -12.14 36.35
N SER A 538 7.61 -11.88 36.02
CA SER A 538 8.62 -11.42 36.99
C SER A 538 8.71 -9.89 37.13
N LEU A 539 7.84 -9.16 36.42
CA LEU A 539 7.74 -7.69 36.45
C LEU A 539 6.35 -7.19 36.92
N SER A 540 5.49 -8.10 37.36
CA SER A 540 4.28 -7.83 38.18
C SER A 540 4.54 -8.33 39.59
#